data_AF-A0AAV1KSQ0-F1
#
_entry.id   AF-A0AAV1KSQ0-F1
#
_cell.length_a   1.000
_cell.length_b   1.000
_cell.length_c   1.000
_cell.angle_alpha   90.00
_cell.angle_beta   90.00
_cell.angle_gamma   90.00
#
_symmetry.space_group_name_H-M   'P 1'
#
loop_
_entity.id
_entity.type
_entity.pdbx_description
1 polymer ?
#
loop_
_entity_poly.entity_id
_entity_poly.type
_entity_poly.pdbx_seq_one_letter_code
_entity_poly.pdbx_strand_id
1 'polypeptide(L)'
;MFAAAKAQDDRNYNANVERRARASFNPLLHLTGKQFKDRYRISKKVFKFLCKELRSLTNLRSSQRVSLEHKVLTALLFFATGSYQRPVGVAKDTSHKMCSVYIEEVTQEPTHKNIINKYIRFPDTPAARQAVSQWYVMMNIEF
;
A
#
# COMPACT_ATOMS: atom_id res chain seq x y z
N MET A 1 -16.05 43.95 -3.15
CA MET A 1 -16.23 42.54 -3.56
C MET A 1 -15.00 41.94 -4.25
N PHE A 2 -14.24 42.67 -5.06
CA PHE A 2 -13.09 42.12 -5.81
C PHE A 2 -11.88 41.66 -4.98
N ALA A 3 -11.58 42.30 -3.85
CA ALA A 3 -10.45 41.92 -2.98
C ALA A 3 -10.66 40.55 -2.29
N ALA A 4 -11.90 40.23 -1.92
CA ALA A 4 -12.26 38.97 -1.28
C ALA A 4 -12.17 37.78 -2.25
N ALA A 5 -12.56 37.99 -3.52
CA ALA A 5 -12.46 37.00 -4.58
C ALA A 5 -11.00 36.68 -4.91
N LYS A 6 -10.14 37.70 -5.05
CA LYS A 6 -8.70 37.52 -5.30
C LYS A 6 -8.01 36.80 -4.14
N ALA A 7 -8.32 37.18 -2.90
CA ALA A 7 -7.79 36.51 -1.70
C ALA A 7 -8.28 35.06 -1.53
N GLN A 8 -9.43 34.71 -2.13
CA GLN A 8 -9.93 33.33 -2.16
C GLN A 8 -9.23 32.51 -3.24
N ASP A 9 -8.99 33.08 -4.42
CA ASP A 9 -8.25 32.45 -5.51
C ASP A 9 -6.78 32.21 -5.16
N ASP A 10 -6.12 33.17 -4.52
CA ASP A 10 -4.73 33.03 -4.06
C ASP A 10 -4.60 31.95 -2.98
N ARG A 11 -5.59 31.83 -2.08
CA ARG A 11 -5.68 30.74 -1.10
C ARG A 11 -5.89 29.38 -1.77
N ASN A 12 -6.78 29.30 -2.76
CA ASN A 12 -7.02 28.08 -3.52
C ASN A 12 -5.79 27.65 -4.33
N TYR A 13 -5.05 28.62 -4.89
CA TYR A 13 -3.81 28.38 -5.62
C TYR A 13 -2.72 27.82 -4.70
N ASN A 14 -2.44 28.48 -3.58
CA ASN A 14 -1.44 28.02 -2.62
C ASN A 14 -1.79 26.66 -2.02
N ALA A 15 -3.05 26.43 -1.66
CA ALA A 15 -3.50 25.11 -1.20
C ALA A 15 -3.28 24.03 -2.27
N ASN A 16 -3.51 24.34 -3.55
CA ASN A 16 -3.26 23.43 -4.67
C ASN A 16 -1.77 23.17 -4.92
N VAL A 17 -0.91 24.18 -4.78
CA VAL A 17 0.55 24.07 -4.92
C VAL A 17 1.13 23.23 -3.78
N GLU A 18 0.78 23.54 -2.53
CA GLU A 18 1.16 22.73 -1.38
C GLU A 18 0.62 21.31 -1.50
N ARG A 19 -0.60 21.13 -2.02
CA ARG A 19 -1.19 19.80 -2.26
C ARG A 19 -0.43 19.01 -3.33
N ARG A 20 0.04 19.67 -4.40
CA ARG A 20 0.90 19.04 -5.42
C ARG A 20 2.29 18.71 -4.87
N ALA A 21 2.87 19.58 -4.04
CA ALA A 21 4.13 19.32 -3.34
C ALA A 21 4.01 18.16 -2.34
N ARG A 22 2.86 18.02 -1.65
CA ARG A 22 2.56 16.89 -0.76
C ARG A 22 2.40 15.57 -1.51
N ALA A 23 1.74 15.58 -2.67
CA ALA A 23 1.69 14.44 -3.60
C ALA A 23 3.06 14.11 -4.22
N SER A 24 4.03 15.03 -4.13
CA SER A 24 5.39 14.90 -4.69
C SER A 24 6.36 14.12 -3.80
N PHE A 25 6.06 13.91 -2.51
CA PHE A 25 6.86 12.98 -1.69
C PHE A 25 6.50 11.55 -2.08
N ASN A 26 7.08 11.09 -3.19
CA ASN A 26 7.01 9.73 -3.66
C ASN A 26 8.13 8.91 -2.99
N PRO A 27 7.84 8.01 -2.03
CA PRO A 27 8.87 7.23 -1.35
C PRO A 27 9.67 6.34 -2.31
N LEU A 28 9.14 6.04 -3.50
CA LEU A 28 9.88 5.33 -4.54
C LEU A 28 11.01 6.14 -5.15
N LEU A 29 10.90 7.47 -5.18
CA LEU A 29 11.93 8.36 -5.71
C LEU A 29 12.90 8.80 -4.62
N HIS A 30 12.38 9.15 -3.44
CA HIS A 30 13.17 9.82 -2.40
C HIS A 30 13.86 8.89 -1.41
N LEU A 31 13.42 7.64 -1.25
CA LEU A 31 14.08 6.68 -0.37
C LEU A 31 15.06 5.80 -1.13
N THR A 32 16.19 5.45 -0.51
CA THR A 32 17.04 4.36 -1.03
C THR A 32 16.32 3.01 -0.94
N GLY A 33 16.82 1.99 -1.65
CA GLY A 33 16.25 0.64 -1.56
C GLY A 33 16.25 0.07 -0.14
N LYS A 34 17.33 0.31 0.63
CA LYS A 34 17.45 -0.10 2.03
C LYS A 34 16.43 0.62 2.91
N GLN A 35 16.37 1.94 2.86
CA GLN A 35 15.40 2.73 3.63
C GLN A 35 13.95 2.36 3.31
N PHE A 36 13.65 2.11 2.04
CA PHE A 36 12.32 1.66 1.63
C PHE A 36 11.98 0.31 2.24
N LYS A 37 12.91 -0.65 2.19
CA LYS A 37 12.74 -1.98 2.80
C LYS A 37 12.61 -1.90 4.32
N ASP A 38 13.40 -1.07 4.99
CA ASP A 38 13.32 -0.90 6.44
C ASP A 38 11.97 -0.30 6.87
N ARG A 39 11.46 0.65 6.09
CA ARG A 39 10.20 1.34 6.36
C ARG A 39 8.95 0.51 6.04
N TYR A 40 8.94 -0.17 4.89
CA TYR A 40 7.76 -0.86 4.37
C TYR A 40 7.87 -2.39 4.40
N ARG A 41 8.99 -2.94 4.90
CA ARG A 41 9.32 -4.38 4.98
C ARG A 41 9.36 -5.13 3.65
N ILE A 42 9.18 -4.43 2.52
CA ILE A 42 9.25 -4.98 1.17
C ILE A 42 10.18 -4.17 0.28
N SER A 43 10.68 -4.77 -0.80
CA SER A 43 11.49 -4.04 -1.78
C SER A 43 10.62 -3.19 -2.72
N LYS A 44 11.21 -2.15 -3.33
CA LYS A 44 10.53 -1.35 -4.37
C LYS A 44 10.04 -2.19 -5.55
N LYS A 45 10.76 -3.25 -5.91
CA LYS A 45 10.37 -4.17 -6.99
C LYS A 45 9.08 -4.92 -6.64
N VAL A 46 9.03 -5.49 -5.43
CA VAL A 46 7.84 -6.19 -4.91
C VAL A 46 6.67 -5.24 -4.77
N PHE A 47 6.90 -4.01 -4.30
CA PHE A 47 5.87 -2.98 -4.23
C PHE A 47 5.23 -2.68 -5.60
N LYS A 48 6.06 -2.44 -6.64
CA LYS A 48 5.57 -2.18 -8.00
C LYS A 48 4.78 -3.36 -8.55
N PHE A 49 5.26 -4.57 -8.30
CA PHE A 49 4.58 -5.80 -8.68
C PHE A 49 3.20 -5.90 -7.99
N LEU A 50 3.14 -5.69 -6.69
CA LEU A 50 1.90 -5.69 -5.91
C LEU A 50 0.89 -4.66 -6.45
N CYS A 51 1.33 -3.43 -6.74
CA CYS A 51 0.44 -2.41 -7.30
C CYS A 51 -0.11 -2.81 -8.68
N LYS A 52 0.70 -3.46 -9.51
CA LYS A 52 0.26 -3.98 -10.82
C LYS A 52 -0.78 -5.09 -10.66
N GLU A 53 -0.52 -6.05 -9.77
CA GLU A 53 -1.43 -7.15 -9.47
C GLU A 53 -2.76 -6.65 -8.92
N LEU A 54 -2.74 -5.75 -7.94
CA LEU A 54 -3.94 -5.14 -7.37
C LEU A 54 -4.75 -4.40 -8.44
N ARG A 55 -4.11 -3.59 -9.30
CA ARG A 55 -4.80 -2.94 -10.43
C ARG A 55 -5.49 -3.94 -11.35
N SER A 56 -4.88 -5.09 -11.59
CA SER A 56 -5.38 -6.10 -12.53
C SER A 56 -6.45 -7.01 -11.94
N LEU A 57 -6.36 -7.37 -10.66
CA LEU A 57 -7.15 -8.44 -10.06
C LEU A 57 -8.27 -7.94 -9.14
N THR A 58 -8.29 -6.65 -8.83
CA THR A 58 -9.18 -6.04 -7.84
C THR A 58 -9.86 -4.78 -8.41
N ASN A 59 -10.84 -4.25 -7.68
CA ASN A 59 -11.49 -2.97 -8.01
C ASN A 59 -10.81 -1.78 -7.34
N LEU A 60 -9.67 -1.98 -6.67
CA LEU A 60 -8.90 -0.90 -6.10
C LEU A 60 -8.45 0.06 -7.21
N ARG A 61 -8.87 1.33 -7.11
CA ARG A 61 -8.52 2.39 -8.07
C ARG A 61 -8.04 3.64 -7.34
N SER A 62 -7.30 4.46 -8.10
CA SER A 62 -6.98 5.83 -7.71
C SER A 62 -8.26 6.64 -7.57
N SER A 63 -8.33 7.52 -6.58
CA SER A 63 -9.35 8.57 -6.50
C SER A 63 -8.84 9.86 -7.14
N GLN A 64 -9.70 10.88 -7.28
CA GLN A 64 -9.29 12.19 -7.79
C GLN A 64 -8.12 12.82 -7.01
N ARG A 65 -7.94 12.46 -5.73
CA ARG A 65 -6.97 13.08 -4.83
C ARG A 65 -5.85 12.15 -4.39
N VAL A 66 -6.02 10.84 -4.51
CA VAL A 66 -5.10 9.84 -3.95
C VAL A 66 -4.86 8.71 -4.94
N SER A 67 -3.60 8.45 -5.26
CA SER A 67 -3.21 7.34 -6.12
C SER A 67 -3.36 5.99 -5.41
N LEU A 68 -3.56 4.93 -6.20
CA LEU A 68 -3.53 3.56 -5.68
C LEU A 68 -2.24 3.27 -4.91
N GLU A 69 -1.08 3.69 -5.45
CA GLU A 69 0.22 3.52 -4.80
C GLU A 69 0.26 4.15 -3.41
N HIS A 70 -0.35 5.33 -3.24
CA HIS A 70 -0.39 6.00 -1.95
C HIS A 70 -1.25 5.23 -0.95
N LYS A 71 -2.42 4.72 -1.36
CA LYS A 71 -3.25 3.84 -0.52
C LYS A 71 -2.47 2.61 -0.06
N VAL A 72 -1.79 1.94 -1.00
CA VAL A 72 -0.99 0.74 -0.72
C VAL A 72 0.18 1.05 0.21
N LEU A 73 0.89 2.16 0.01
CA LEU A 73 1.98 2.58 0.90
C LEU A 73 1.49 2.87 2.32
N THR A 74 0.31 3.48 2.47
CA THR A 74 -0.30 3.73 3.78
C THR A 74 -0.62 2.43 4.50
N ALA A 75 -1.22 1.47 3.81
CA ALA A 75 -1.51 0.15 4.38
C ALA A 75 -0.23 -0.62 4.76
N LEU A 76 0.78 -0.64 3.89
CA LEU A 76 2.06 -1.29 4.16
C LEU A 76 2.79 -0.68 5.36
N LEU A 77 2.73 0.64 5.50
CA LEU A 77 3.32 1.31 6.65
C LEU A 77 2.62 0.90 7.95
N PHE A 78 1.30 0.79 7.92
CA PHE A 78 0.53 0.27 9.05
C PHE A 78 0.92 -1.18 9.37
N PHE A 79 0.97 -2.09 8.39
CA PHE A 79 1.36 -3.48 8.63
C PHE A 79 2.80 -3.61 9.16
N ALA A 80 3.71 -2.74 8.71
CA ALA A 80 5.10 -2.74 9.13
C ALA A 80 5.32 -2.20 10.56
N THR A 81 4.43 -1.35 11.06
CA THR A 81 4.64 -0.58 12.30
C THR A 81 3.55 -0.76 13.36
N GLY A 82 2.39 -1.31 13.00
CA GLY A 82 1.20 -1.43 13.84
C GLY A 82 0.56 -0.09 14.21
N SER A 83 0.98 1.03 13.61
CA SER A 83 0.57 2.37 14.02
C SER A 83 -0.16 3.13 12.91
N TYR A 84 -1.33 3.65 13.24
CA TYR A 84 -2.12 4.53 12.37
C TYR A 84 -1.51 5.93 12.19
N GLN A 85 -0.57 6.34 13.04
CA GLN A 85 -0.18 7.74 13.24
C GLN A 85 1.31 8.05 13.01
N ARG A 86 2.14 7.07 12.65
CA ARG A 86 3.59 7.30 12.45
C ARG A 86 3.98 7.68 11.02
N PRO A 87 3.46 8.79 10.50
CA PRO A 87 4.37 9.60 9.73
C PRO A 87 4.41 10.99 10.35
N VAL A 88 4.84 11.03 11.62
CA VAL A 88 5.32 12.25 12.28
C VAL A 88 6.53 12.74 11.48
N GLY A 89 6.26 13.59 10.49
CA GLY A 89 7.23 14.15 9.54
C GLY A 89 6.85 14.05 8.07
N VAL A 90 6.02 13.08 7.64
CA VAL A 90 5.79 12.79 6.20
C VAL A 90 4.31 12.66 5.81
N ALA A 91 3.39 12.49 6.77
CA ALA A 91 1.95 12.38 6.52
C ALA A 91 1.19 13.28 7.48
N LYS A 92 1.43 14.58 7.34
CA LYS A 92 0.59 15.58 7.99
C LYS A 92 -0.82 15.67 7.38
N ASP A 93 -1.10 14.94 6.30
CA ASP A 93 -2.24 15.26 5.41
C ASP A 93 -3.24 14.12 5.16
N THR A 94 -3.14 12.98 5.85
CA THR A 94 -4.19 11.97 5.82
C THR A 94 -4.87 11.94 7.16
N SER A 95 -6.16 12.32 7.22
CA SER A 95 -6.93 12.21 8.46
C SER A 95 -6.96 10.74 8.89
N HIS A 96 -6.94 10.45 10.20
CA HIS A 96 -6.96 9.08 10.71
C HIS A 96 -8.08 8.23 10.08
N LYS A 97 -9.24 8.86 9.80
CA LYS A 97 -10.36 8.22 9.10
C LYS A 97 -9.98 7.71 7.71
N MET A 98 -9.23 8.48 6.93
CA MET A 98 -8.80 8.07 5.59
C MET A 98 -7.72 6.99 5.63
N CYS A 99 -6.84 7.00 6.64
CA CYS A 99 -5.89 5.91 6.85
C CYS A 99 -6.61 4.58 7.07
N SER A 100 -7.63 4.56 7.94
CA SER A 100 -8.44 3.36 8.19
C SER A 100 -9.13 2.86 6.93
N VAL A 101 -9.74 3.77 6.14
CA VAL A 101 -10.37 3.42 4.85
C VAL A 101 -9.36 2.79 3.90
N TYR A 102 -8.15 3.36 3.75
CA TYR A 102 -7.15 2.80 2.85
C TYR A 102 -6.62 1.45 3.33
N ILE A 103 -6.45 1.27 4.64
CA ILE A 103 -6.06 -0.02 5.21
C ILE A 103 -7.14 -1.04 4.90
N GLU A 104 -8.42 -0.71 5.12
CA GLU A 104 -9.53 -1.61 4.85
C GLU A 104 -9.62 -1.95 3.35
N GLU A 105 -9.64 -0.95 2.46
CA GLU A 105 -9.64 -1.16 1.01
C GLU A 105 -8.46 -2.04 0.57
N VAL A 106 -7.24 -1.77 1.05
CA VAL A 106 -6.05 -2.55 0.69
C VAL A 106 -6.00 -3.89 1.42
N THR A 107 -6.79 -4.15 2.46
CA THR A 107 -6.83 -5.46 3.14
C THR A 107 -7.90 -6.37 2.54
N GLN A 108 -9.07 -5.82 2.22
CA GLN A 108 -10.16 -6.60 1.64
C GLN A 108 -9.86 -7.01 0.20
N GLU A 109 -9.16 -6.18 -0.57
CA GLU A 109 -8.90 -6.45 -1.99
C GLU A 109 -7.87 -7.58 -2.25
N PRO A 110 -6.76 -7.74 -1.51
CA PRO A 110 -5.92 -8.94 -1.56
C PRO A 110 -6.63 -10.21 -1.09
N THR A 111 -7.64 -10.06 -0.22
CA THR A 111 -8.49 -11.17 0.24
C THR A 111 -9.53 -11.56 -0.83
N HIS A 112 -9.59 -10.82 -1.95
CA HIS A 112 -10.43 -11.16 -3.09
C HIS A 112 -10.06 -12.55 -3.62
N LYS A 113 -11.07 -13.39 -3.86
CA LYS A 113 -10.92 -14.81 -4.24
C LYS A 113 -9.92 -15.02 -5.39
N ASN A 114 -9.83 -14.06 -6.31
CA ASN A 114 -8.90 -14.10 -7.45
C ASN A 114 -7.42 -14.08 -7.05
N ILE A 115 -7.05 -13.30 -6.03
CA ILE A 115 -5.66 -13.23 -5.55
C ILE A 115 -5.34 -14.48 -4.74
N ILE A 116 -6.24 -14.89 -3.83
CA ILE A 116 -6.08 -16.12 -3.05
C ILE A 116 -5.94 -17.32 -3.98
N ASN A 117 -6.86 -17.54 -4.92
CA ASN A 117 -6.80 -18.69 -5.83
C ASN A 117 -5.57 -18.70 -6.75
N LYS A 118 -5.02 -17.51 -7.07
CA LYS A 118 -3.82 -17.38 -7.89
C LYS A 118 -2.56 -17.78 -7.12
N TYR A 119 -2.43 -17.36 -5.86
CA TYR A 119 -1.18 -17.48 -5.10
C TYR A 119 -1.22 -18.53 -3.99
N ILE A 120 -2.39 -18.89 -3.49
CA ILE A 120 -2.62 -19.84 -2.40
C ILE A 120 -3.44 -21.00 -2.98
N ARG A 121 -2.76 -22.12 -3.23
CA ARG A 121 -3.41 -23.38 -3.60
C ARG A 121 -3.18 -24.38 -2.49
N PHE A 122 -4.25 -24.72 -1.78
CA PHE A 122 -4.17 -25.79 -0.80
C PHE A 122 -4.29 -27.16 -1.49
N PRO A 123 -3.53 -28.16 -1.04
CA PRO A 123 -3.65 -29.52 -1.53
C PRO A 123 -5.02 -30.10 -1.19
N ASP A 124 -5.84 -30.29 -2.21
CA ASP A 124 -7.21 -30.79 -2.17
C ASP A 124 -7.28 -32.32 -2.13
N THR A 125 -6.29 -33.00 -2.71
CA THR A 125 -6.20 -34.47 -2.69
C THR A 125 -5.36 -35.00 -1.51
N PRO A 126 -5.67 -36.21 -0.99
CA PRO A 126 -4.83 -36.88 0.01
C PRO A 126 -3.37 -37.05 -0.45
N ALA A 127 -3.16 -37.39 -1.72
CA ALA A 127 -1.82 -37.55 -2.31
C ALA A 127 -1.04 -36.22 -2.31
N ALA A 128 -1.66 -35.11 -2.71
CA ALA A 128 -1.02 -33.80 -2.68
C ALA A 128 -0.70 -33.35 -1.24
N ARG A 129 -1.57 -33.66 -0.27
CA ARG A 129 -1.31 -33.39 1.15
C ARG A 129 -0.09 -34.17 1.66
N GLN A 130 0.01 -35.44 1.28
CA GLN A 130 1.12 -36.29 1.68
C GLN A 130 2.44 -35.82 1.06
N ALA A 131 2.43 -35.39 -0.20
CA ALA A 131 3.60 -34.81 -0.87
C ALA A 131 4.10 -33.52 -0.19
N VAL A 132 3.18 -32.61 0.17
CA VAL A 132 3.53 -31.38 0.90
C VAL A 132 4.08 -31.69 2.30
N SER A 133 3.47 -32.64 3.02
CA SER A 133 3.93 -33.09 4.34
C SER A 133 5.34 -33.69 4.27
N GLN A 134 5.58 -34.59 3.30
CA GLN A 134 6.90 -35.20 3.09
C GLN A 134 7.95 -34.15 2.74
N TRP A 135 7.63 -33.20 1.86
CA TRP A 135 8.54 -32.10 1.53
C TRP A 135 8.91 -31.26 2.76
N TYR A 136 7.94 -30.90 3.61
CA TYR A 136 8.19 -30.17 4.85
C TYR A 136 9.05 -30.94 5.84
N VAL A 137 8.83 -32.25 5.98
CA VAL A 137 9.64 -33.12 6.85
C VAL A 137 11.07 -33.23 6.32
N MET A 138 11.26 -33.40 5.01
CA MET A 138 12.59 -33.46 4.39
C MET A 138 13.40 -32.17 4.61
N MET A 139 12.78 -31.00 4.41
CA MET A 139 13.45 -29.71 4.61
C MET A 139 13.82 -29.41 6.07
N ASN A 140 13.15 -30.02 7.05
CA ASN A 140 13.42 -29.81 8.48
C ASN A 140 14.39 -30.82 9.08
N ILE A 141 14.82 -31.84 8.32
CA ILE A 141 15.81 -32.84 8.75
C ILE A 141 17.24 -32.46 8.29
N GLU A 142 17.39 -31.49 7.37
CA GLU A 142 18.69 -31.01 6.87
C GLU A 142 19.32 -29.86 7.69
N PHE A 143 18.86 -29.61 8.93
CA PHE A 143 19.44 -28.64 9.88
C PHE A 143 19.79 -29.33 11.21
#